data_AF-A0A9P9SFR2-F1
#
_entry.id   AF-A0A9P9SFR2-F1
#
_cell.length_a   1.000
_cell.length_b   1.000
_cell.length_c   1.000
_cell.angle_alpha   90.00
_cell.angle_beta   90.00
_cell.angle_gamma   90.00
#
_symmetry.space_group_name_H-M   'P 1'
#
loop_
_entity.id
_entity.type
_entity.pdbx_description
1 polymer ?
#
loop_
_entity_poly.entity_id
_entity_poly.type
_entity_poly.pdbx_seq_one_letter_code
_entity_poly.pdbx_strand_id
1 'polypeptide(L)'
;MSVSPPTSRSQASLSQSNSQYQSQSQSQSRSHSMTHQDISLETLVTHLLASKRSLASISTVWRANEIVTSARSALEESAVLSARTSFLRSGISEQVKILRRVRGGIENVYKEGQRDFKNVIRTLDSANARLESTMDILRSTMVEAAFRPEKEEPRSLLDFVDEQGVETMRDALKESIREAKEAQTEFDSSILSFDDDLRTLKAAMKASPQSSASQSYDDVSSPIPSHLHTLETNAQEMAALLDSLVSHFDLCVNAIRHTEGGYAAVRKAASSQPPEAEPVSVSGVMNTENDPIAENPISEEERKEMLDVLEKDAAQVDDVVMELRDYLHDMEAKHDEIIEHISILTLTHNETTTAYSMLEAVGARLSSYIIASQDFRLHWEETKLNIQEQLSELESMRVFYENYFSSYDSLILEVFRRKQSDEKVKSIMRKAVEQIEKVYEADMKEREGFRVDVGDYLPVDLWPGVNKPARRWDFVPLEEKDWAVGSMPVLDRTVVEAAGRRDRERQRRGDA
;
A
#
# COMPACT_ATOMS: atom_id res chain seq x y z
N MET A 1 34.23 -7.94 36.15
CA MET A 1 34.53 -9.27 35.59
C MET A 1 35.06 -9.05 34.19
N SER A 2 36.38 -9.12 34.08
CA SER A 2 37.17 -8.87 32.88
C SER A 2 37.25 -10.16 32.06
N VAL A 3 37.01 -10.09 30.74
CA VAL A 3 37.36 -11.18 29.83
C VAL A 3 37.98 -10.58 28.57
N SER A 4 39.23 -10.98 28.36
CA SER A 4 40.18 -10.58 27.34
C SER A 4 39.90 -11.21 25.95
N PRO A 5 40.54 -10.71 24.87
CA PRO A 5 40.33 -11.16 23.49
C PRO A 5 41.23 -12.36 23.11
N PRO A 6 40.90 -13.13 22.06
CA PRO A 6 41.77 -14.19 21.59
C PRO A 6 42.79 -13.67 20.58
N THR A 7 44.06 -13.75 20.96
CA THR A 7 45.22 -13.78 20.07
C THR A 7 45.35 -15.19 19.49
N SER A 8 45.39 -15.33 18.16
CA SER A 8 45.84 -16.56 17.50
C SER A 8 46.87 -16.20 16.44
N ARG A 9 48.12 -16.52 16.80
CA ARG A 9 49.34 -16.36 16.03
C ARG A 9 49.65 -17.74 15.47
N SER A 10 49.32 -17.97 14.20
CA SER A 10 49.73 -19.20 13.50
C SER A 10 50.87 -18.87 12.56
N GLN A 11 52.05 -19.37 12.94
CA GLN A 11 53.21 -19.48 12.07
C GLN A 11 52.88 -20.48 10.95
N ALA A 12 52.94 -20.03 9.70
CA ALA A 12 52.95 -20.91 8.53
C ALA A 12 54.36 -20.86 7.93
N SER A 13 55.05 -21.98 8.14
CA SER A 13 56.36 -22.32 7.64
C SER A 13 56.41 -22.35 6.11
N LEU A 14 57.37 -21.62 5.56
CA LEU A 14 57.84 -21.75 4.18
C LEU A 14 58.49 -23.13 4.00
N SER A 15 57.85 -24.01 3.26
CA SER A 15 58.44 -25.23 2.71
C SER A 15 58.44 -25.14 1.19
N GLN A 16 59.59 -24.70 0.67
CA GLN A 16 59.98 -24.82 -0.74
C GLN A 16 60.12 -26.30 -1.09
N SER A 17 59.19 -26.83 -1.88
CA SER A 17 59.27 -28.17 -2.45
C SER A 17 60.12 -28.13 -3.72
N ASN A 18 61.42 -28.26 -3.49
CA ASN A 18 62.45 -28.46 -4.50
C ASN A 18 62.33 -29.88 -5.07
N SER A 19 61.79 -30.03 -6.29
CA SER A 19 61.67 -31.33 -6.97
C SER A 19 62.75 -31.44 -8.04
N GLN A 20 63.92 -31.92 -7.61
CA GLN A 20 65.01 -32.36 -8.46
C GLN A 20 64.58 -33.54 -9.31
N TYR A 21 64.40 -33.31 -10.62
CA TYR A 21 64.52 -34.39 -11.60
C TYR A 21 65.99 -34.56 -11.95
N GLN A 22 66.50 -35.71 -11.53
CA GLN A 22 67.84 -36.21 -11.73
C GLN A 22 67.90 -36.84 -13.13
N SER A 23 68.38 -36.09 -14.12
CA SER A 23 68.81 -36.65 -15.41
C SER A 23 70.33 -36.61 -15.46
N GLN A 24 70.93 -37.79 -15.31
CA GLN A 24 72.32 -38.06 -15.62
C GLN A 24 72.55 -37.84 -17.12
N SER A 25 73.42 -36.90 -17.48
CA SER A 25 74.07 -36.90 -18.79
C SER A 25 75.54 -36.59 -18.62
N GLN A 26 76.34 -37.52 -19.12
CA GLN A 26 77.79 -37.59 -19.01
C GLN A 26 78.48 -36.34 -19.55
N SER A 27 79.51 -35.95 -18.81
CA SER A 27 80.64 -35.16 -19.29
C SER A 27 81.31 -35.86 -20.48
N GLN A 28 81.02 -35.38 -21.69
CA GLN A 28 81.94 -35.46 -22.81
C GLN A 28 82.25 -34.04 -23.28
N SER A 29 83.33 -33.52 -22.72
CA SER A 29 84.10 -32.43 -23.30
C SER A 29 84.63 -32.88 -24.67
N ARG A 30 83.80 -32.72 -25.70
CA ARG A 30 84.22 -32.67 -27.10
C ARG A 30 84.33 -31.21 -27.50
N SER A 31 85.57 -30.76 -27.61
CA SER A 31 85.98 -29.60 -28.37
C SER A 31 85.43 -29.68 -29.80
N HIS A 32 84.23 -29.15 -30.02
CA HIS A 32 83.74 -28.84 -31.35
C HIS A 32 84.38 -27.53 -31.80
N SER A 33 85.46 -27.69 -32.55
CA SER A 33 85.95 -26.73 -33.54
C SER A 33 84.76 -26.07 -34.25
N MET A 34 84.64 -24.74 -34.13
CA MET A 34 83.73 -23.92 -34.93
C MET A 34 84.14 -24.00 -36.40
N THR A 35 83.73 -25.05 -37.11
CA THR A 35 83.56 -24.99 -38.56
C THR A 35 82.30 -24.17 -38.81
N HIS A 36 82.49 -22.86 -38.97
CA HIS A 36 81.46 -21.92 -39.39
C HIS A 36 80.83 -22.40 -40.70
N GLN A 37 79.59 -22.85 -40.64
CA GLN A 37 78.77 -23.12 -41.82
C GLN A 37 78.19 -21.79 -42.29
N ASP A 38 78.51 -21.40 -43.52
CA ASP A 38 77.77 -20.36 -44.21
C ASP A 38 76.30 -20.80 -44.31
N ILE A 39 75.37 -19.99 -43.78
CA ILE A 39 73.94 -20.23 -43.91
C ILE A 39 73.61 -20.31 -45.41
N SER A 40 72.97 -21.41 -45.82
CA SER A 40 72.67 -21.62 -47.23
C SER A 40 71.62 -20.62 -47.71
N LEU A 41 71.72 -20.22 -48.98
CA LEU A 41 70.74 -19.33 -49.63
C LEU A 41 69.30 -19.86 -49.52
N GLU A 42 69.14 -21.19 -49.53
CA GLU A 42 67.84 -21.86 -49.39
C GLU A 42 67.26 -21.68 -47.98
N THR A 43 68.10 -21.80 -46.94
CA THR A 43 67.73 -21.57 -45.53
C THR A 43 67.31 -20.12 -45.28
N LEU A 44 68.02 -19.16 -45.86
CA LEU A 44 67.68 -17.74 -45.72
C LEU A 44 66.34 -17.40 -46.38
N VAL A 45 66.05 -18.03 -47.52
CA VAL A 45 64.77 -17.88 -48.22
C VAL A 45 63.62 -18.54 -47.44
N THR A 46 63.85 -19.69 -46.80
CA THR A 46 62.84 -20.31 -45.92
C THR A 46 62.54 -19.43 -44.71
N HIS A 47 63.56 -18.84 -44.09
CA HIS A 47 63.39 -17.92 -42.95
C HIS A 47 62.61 -16.66 -43.35
N LEU A 48 62.90 -16.06 -44.51
CA LEU A 48 62.12 -14.92 -45.02
C LEU A 48 60.65 -15.29 -45.27
N LEU A 49 60.38 -16.46 -45.86
CA LEU A 49 59.01 -16.91 -46.11
C LEU A 49 58.26 -17.25 -44.82
N ALA A 50 58.94 -17.81 -43.81
CA ALA A 50 58.38 -18.07 -42.49
C ALA A 50 58.08 -16.77 -41.75
N SER A 51 59.03 -15.83 -41.72
CA SER A 51 58.86 -14.49 -41.15
C SER A 51 57.72 -13.71 -41.83
N LYS A 52 57.57 -13.83 -43.15
CA LYS A 52 56.44 -13.20 -43.84
C LYS A 52 55.09 -13.83 -43.50
N ARG A 53 55.04 -15.14 -43.27
CA ARG A 53 53.81 -15.81 -42.80
C ARG A 53 53.50 -15.43 -41.37
N SER A 54 54.51 -15.30 -40.50
CA SER A 54 54.31 -14.86 -39.12
C SER A 54 53.78 -13.42 -39.05
N LEU A 55 54.11 -12.54 -40.01
CA LEU A 55 53.49 -11.21 -40.12
C LEU A 55 51.97 -11.22 -40.35
N ALA A 56 51.35 -12.35 -40.69
CA ALA A 56 49.89 -12.47 -40.67
C ALA A 56 49.31 -12.28 -39.24
N SER A 57 50.13 -12.39 -38.20
CA SER A 57 49.82 -12.04 -36.81
C SER A 57 49.49 -10.55 -36.61
N ILE A 58 49.71 -9.69 -37.61
CA ILE A 58 49.19 -8.32 -37.60
C ILE A 58 47.66 -8.29 -37.40
N SER A 59 46.94 -9.29 -37.93
CA SER A 59 45.50 -9.44 -37.75
C SER A 59 45.12 -9.78 -36.31
N THR A 60 45.93 -10.57 -35.60
CA THR A 60 45.70 -10.92 -34.20
C THR A 60 45.92 -9.72 -33.28
N VAL A 61 46.96 -8.91 -33.54
CA VAL A 61 47.19 -7.66 -32.79
C VAL A 61 46.13 -6.61 -33.10
N TRP A 62 45.66 -6.53 -34.35
CA TRP A 62 44.56 -5.64 -34.71
C TRP A 62 43.27 -5.99 -33.95
N ARG A 63 42.96 -7.29 -33.85
CA ARG A 63 41.84 -7.79 -33.03
C ARG A 63 42.01 -7.47 -31.55
N ALA A 64 43.21 -7.62 -31.00
CA ALA A 64 43.51 -7.24 -29.62
C ALA A 64 43.24 -5.74 -29.34
N ASN A 65 43.61 -4.86 -30.26
CA ASN A 65 43.32 -3.43 -30.16
C ASN A 65 41.82 -3.13 -30.27
N GLU A 66 41.08 -3.87 -31.11
CA GLU A 66 39.61 -3.79 -31.17
C GLU A 66 38.98 -4.18 -29.83
N ILE A 67 39.46 -5.26 -29.20
CA ILE A 67 39.01 -5.72 -27.88
C ILE A 67 39.24 -4.64 -26.81
N VAL A 68 40.44 -4.05 -26.74
CA VAL A 68 40.74 -2.96 -25.78
C VAL A 68 39.82 -1.75 -26.00
N THR A 69 39.63 -1.36 -27.26
CA THR A 69 38.75 -0.22 -27.61
C THR A 69 37.30 -0.51 -27.20
N SER A 70 36.81 -1.72 -27.47
CA SER A 70 35.49 -2.18 -27.04
C SER A 70 35.36 -2.20 -25.51
N ALA A 71 36.38 -2.71 -24.79
CA ALA A 71 36.39 -2.75 -23.33
C ALA A 71 36.37 -1.35 -22.69
N ARG A 72 37.08 -0.37 -23.27
CA ARG A 72 37.01 1.04 -22.83
C ARG A 72 35.60 1.61 -23.01
N SER A 73 34.98 1.38 -24.17
CA SER A 73 33.59 1.78 -24.40
C SER A 73 32.62 1.12 -23.41
N ALA A 74 32.83 -0.17 -23.11
CA ALA A 74 32.04 -0.91 -22.14
C ALA A 74 32.19 -0.34 -20.72
N LEU A 75 33.39 0.10 -20.32
CA LEU A 75 33.59 0.77 -19.03
C LEU A 75 32.77 2.06 -18.92
N GLU A 76 32.78 2.90 -19.96
CA GLU A 76 31.98 4.13 -20.01
C GLU A 76 30.49 3.82 -19.90
N GLU A 77 30.01 2.84 -20.68
CA GLU A 77 28.60 2.40 -20.65
C GLU A 77 28.21 1.84 -19.26
N SER A 78 29.06 1.01 -18.67
CA SER A 78 28.86 0.44 -17.32
C SER A 78 28.71 1.52 -16.26
N ALA A 79 29.59 2.52 -16.27
CA ALA A 79 29.56 3.62 -15.31
C ALA A 79 28.25 4.42 -15.44
N VAL A 80 27.82 4.71 -16.67
CA VAL A 80 26.56 5.42 -16.93
C VAL A 80 25.34 4.60 -16.53
N LEU A 81 25.26 3.32 -16.91
CA LEU A 81 24.14 2.43 -16.58
C LEU A 81 24.03 2.21 -15.07
N SER A 82 25.16 2.00 -14.39
CA SER A 82 25.20 1.79 -12.93
C SER A 82 24.74 3.05 -12.19
N ALA A 83 25.23 4.24 -12.60
CA ALA A 83 24.82 5.51 -11.99
C ALA A 83 23.32 5.78 -12.20
N ARG A 84 22.81 5.61 -13.43
CA ARG A 84 21.38 5.79 -13.74
C ARG A 84 20.49 4.82 -12.97
N THR A 85 20.89 3.55 -12.92
CA THR A 85 20.14 2.50 -12.22
C THR A 85 20.12 2.75 -10.72
N SER A 86 21.25 3.12 -10.12
CA SER A 86 21.34 3.49 -8.70
C SER A 86 20.47 4.70 -8.36
N PHE A 87 20.52 5.74 -9.20
CA PHE A 87 19.67 6.93 -9.06
C PHE A 87 18.18 6.57 -9.09
N LEU A 88 17.74 5.79 -10.09
CA LEU A 88 16.35 5.35 -10.19
C LEU A 88 15.93 4.48 -9.00
N ARG A 89 16.75 3.50 -8.58
CA ARG A 89 16.44 2.65 -7.41
C ARG A 89 16.30 3.47 -6.13
N SER A 90 17.18 4.45 -5.92
CA SER A 90 17.10 5.36 -4.77
C SER A 90 15.83 6.21 -4.83
N GLY A 91 15.54 6.81 -5.98
CA GLY A 91 14.33 7.62 -6.21
C GLY A 91 13.04 6.82 -6.01
N ILE A 92 12.94 5.63 -6.58
CA ILE A 92 11.78 4.74 -6.38
C ILE A 92 11.64 4.37 -4.89
N SER A 93 12.75 4.03 -4.22
CA SER A 93 12.74 3.70 -2.79
C SER A 93 12.22 4.86 -1.93
N GLU A 94 12.63 6.10 -2.22
CA GLU A 94 12.15 7.30 -1.55
C GLU A 94 10.67 7.56 -1.81
N GLN A 95 10.24 7.51 -3.07
CA GLN A 95 8.83 7.71 -3.43
C GLN A 95 7.93 6.65 -2.81
N VAL A 96 8.36 5.39 -2.76
CA VAL A 96 7.62 4.32 -2.07
C VAL A 96 7.50 4.61 -0.56
N LYS A 97 8.49 5.21 0.08
CA LYS A 97 8.37 5.63 1.49
C LYS A 97 7.30 6.72 1.65
N ILE A 98 7.24 7.68 0.72
CA ILE A 98 6.21 8.73 0.71
C ILE A 98 4.82 8.12 0.51
N LEU A 99 4.66 7.25 -0.50
CA LEU A 99 3.38 6.58 -0.76
C LEU A 99 2.90 5.77 0.46
N ARG A 100 3.79 5.09 1.18
CA ARG A 100 3.43 4.40 2.44
C ARG A 100 2.98 5.37 3.53
N ARG A 101 3.54 6.58 3.61
CA ARG A 101 3.07 7.62 4.55
C ARG A 101 1.67 8.09 4.17
N VAL A 102 1.42 8.32 2.87
CA VAL A 102 0.08 8.68 2.38
C VAL A 102 -0.93 7.58 2.68
N ARG A 103 -0.60 6.32 2.38
CA ARG A 103 -1.40 5.15 2.75
C ARG A 103 -1.68 5.10 4.25
N GLY A 104 -0.68 5.37 5.09
CA GLY A 104 -0.86 5.46 6.54
C GLY A 104 -1.81 6.59 6.97
N GLY A 105 -1.79 7.72 6.26
CA GLY A 105 -2.75 8.81 6.47
C GLY A 105 -4.19 8.40 6.13
N ILE A 106 -4.39 7.78 4.95
CA ILE A 106 -5.68 7.25 4.48
C ILE A 106 -6.23 6.23 5.49
N GLU A 107 -5.40 5.30 5.93
CA GLU A 107 -5.74 4.29 6.94
C GLU A 107 -6.15 4.91 8.29
N ASN A 108 -5.53 6.01 8.69
CA ASN A 108 -5.90 6.71 9.93
C ASN A 108 -7.28 7.36 9.81
N VAL A 109 -7.59 8.00 8.69
CA VAL A 109 -8.92 8.56 8.41
C VAL A 109 -9.98 7.46 8.44
N TYR A 110 -9.69 6.32 7.81
CA TYR A 110 -10.56 5.15 7.85
C TYR A 110 -10.84 4.66 9.29
N LYS A 111 -9.78 4.46 10.07
CA LYS A 111 -9.91 4.00 11.47
C LYS A 111 -10.63 5.00 12.36
N GLU A 112 -10.45 6.29 12.12
CA GLU A 112 -11.17 7.34 12.83
C GLU A 112 -12.66 7.31 12.50
N GLY A 113 -13.02 7.28 11.22
CA GLY A 113 -14.42 7.14 10.79
C GLY A 113 -15.07 5.88 11.34
N GLN A 114 -14.38 4.73 11.29
CA GLN A 114 -14.93 3.47 11.82
C GLN A 114 -15.14 3.51 13.35
N ARG A 115 -14.24 4.18 14.09
CA ARG A 115 -14.38 4.34 15.54
C ARG A 115 -15.56 5.23 15.87
N ASP A 116 -15.70 6.34 15.15
CA ASP A 116 -16.79 7.28 15.32
C ASP A 116 -18.14 6.62 14.97
N PHE A 117 -18.20 5.88 13.86
CA PHE A 117 -19.37 5.08 13.47
C PHE A 117 -19.80 4.13 14.59
N LYS A 118 -18.86 3.34 15.15
CA LYS A 118 -19.16 2.43 16.26
C LYS A 118 -19.69 3.17 17.50
N ASN A 119 -19.24 4.38 17.76
CA ASN A 119 -19.73 5.19 18.88
C ASN A 119 -21.14 5.72 18.61
N VAL A 120 -21.40 6.23 17.41
CA VAL A 120 -22.73 6.71 16.99
C VAL A 120 -23.77 5.58 17.06
N ILE A 121 -23.45 4.40 16.55
CA ILE A 121 -24.34 3.22 16.60
C ILE A 121 -24.66 2.81 18.05
N ARG A 122 -23.68 2.85 18.96
CA ARG A 122 -23.95 2.53 20.38
C ARG A 122 -24.89 3.53 21.03
N THR A 123 -24.70 4.82 20.76
CA THR A 123 -25.58 5.87 21.27
C THR A 123 -27.00 5.69 20.73
N LEU A 124 -27.11 5.35 19.46
CA LEU A 124 -28.37 5.08 18.78
C LEU A 124 -29.09 3.85 19.35
N ASP A 125 -28.40 2.72 19.50
CA ASP A 125 -28.95 1.51 20.10
C ASP A 125 -29.47 1.81 21.52
N SER A 126 -28.73 2.61 22.29
CA SER A 126 -29.14 3.02 23.63
C SER A 126 -30.38 3.92 23.62
N ALA A 127 -30.51 4.85 22.67
CA ALA A 127 -31.69 5.71 22.55
C ALA A 127 -32.92 4.93 22.10
N ASN A 128 -32.76 4.03 21.11
CA ASN A 128 -33.83 3.18 20.64
C ASN A 128 -34.29 2.20 21.74
N ALA A 129 -33.38 1.64 22.54
CA ALA A 129 -33.74 0.80 23.70
C ALA A 129 -34.54 1.57 24.77
N ARG A 130 -34.21 2.84 24.99
CA ARG A 130 -34.97 3.71 25.91
C ARG A 130 -36.38 3.99 25.38
N LEU A 131 -36.52 4.29 24.08
CA LEU A 131 -37.83 4.48 23.46
C LEU A 131 -38.67 3.21 23.52
N GLU A 132 -38.09 2.05 23.18
CA GLU A 132 -38.78 0.75 23.29
C GLU A 132 -39.27 0.49 24.70
N SER A 133 -38.42 0.73 25.71
CA SER A 133 -38.84 0.57 27.10
C SER A 133 -40.04 1.47 27.45
N THR A 134 -40.10 2.69 26.93
CA THR A 134 -41.26 3.58 27.13
C THR A 134 -42.49 3.06 26.39
N MET A 135 -42.35 2.56 25.16
CA MET A 135 -43.45 1.97 24.39
C MET A 135 -43.98 0.69 25.04
N ASP A 136 -43.13 -0.15 25.61
CA ASP A 136 -43.53 -1.35 26.36
C ASP A 136 -44.33 -1.01 27.63
N ILE A 137 -44.00 0.09 28.30
CA ILE A 137 -44.80 0.61 29.42
C ILE A 137 -46.19 1.02 28.94
N LEU A 138 -46.28 1.73 27.80
CA LEU A 138 -47.57 2.11 27.22
C LEU A 138 -48.39 0.88 26.77
N ARG A 139 -47.73 -0.12 26.18
CA ARG A 139 -48.34 -1.37 25.71
C ARG A 139 -48.90 -2.22 26.87
N SER A 140 -48.18 -2.27 27.98
CA SER A 140 -48.58 -3.02 29.17
C SER A 140 -49.60 -2.29 30.05
N THR A 141 -49.78 -0.98 29.84
CA THR A 141 -50.76 -0.19 30.59
C THR A 141 -52.12 -0.21 29.88
N MET A 142 -53.05 -0.98 30.46
CA MET A 142 -54.42 -1.07 29.95
C MET A 142 -55.23 0.17 30.34
N VAL A 143 -56.08 0.62 29.42
CA VAL A 143 -57.02 1.71 29.70
C VAL A 143 -58.15 1.21 30.61
N GLU A 144 -58.35 1.93 31.71
CA GLU A 144 -59.41 1.67 32.68
C GLU A 144 -60.78 1.49 32.02
N ALA A 145 -61.49 0.44 32.43
CA ALA A 145 -62.77 0.07 31.83
C ALA A 145 -63.84 1.18 31.95
N ALA A 146 -63.75 2.00 33.00
CA ALA A 146 -64.67 3.12 33.23
C ALA A 146 -64.56 4.24 32.19
N PHE A 147 -63.43 4.33 31.46
CA PHE A 147 -63.26 5.29 30.36
C PHE A 147 -63.70 4.73 29.01
N ARG A 148 -64.06 3.45 28.95
CA ARG A 148 -64.44 2.77 27.71
C ARG A 148 -65.97 2.61 27.63
N PRO A 149 -66.57 2.72 26.44
CA PRO A 149 -67.95 2.29 26.22
C PRO A 149 -68.13 0.80 26.55
N GLU A 150 -69.29 0.40 27.05
CA GLU A 150 -69.58 -0.96 27.54
C GLU A 150 -69.38 -2.11 26.51
N LYS A 151 -69.14 -1.78 25.24
CA LYS A 151 -69.00 -2.75 24.13
C LYS A 151 -67.64 -2.72 23.43
N GLU A 152 -66.70 -1.88 23.88
CA GLU A 152 -65.38 -1.77 23.25
C GLU A 152 -64.38 -2.76 23.87
N GLU A 153 -63.53 -3.35 23.03
CA GLU A 153 -62.48 -4.27 23.50
C GLU A 153 -61.46 -3.58 24.42
N PRO A 154 -60.73 -4.32 25.27
CA PRO A 154 -59.62 -3.79 26.05
C PRO A 154 -58.54 -3.20 25.16
N ARG A 155 -58.30 -1.90 25.34
CA ARG A 155 -57.25 -1.16 24.64
C ARG A 155 -56.12 -0.77 25.59
N SER A 156 -54.90 -0.80 25.08
CA SER A 156 -53.71 -0.29 25.77
C SER A 156 -53.56 1.21 25.53
N LEU A 157 -52.71 1.89 26.31
CA LEU A 157 -52.38 3.29 26.03
C LEU A 157 -51.67 3.46 24.68
N LEU A 158 -50.93 2.45 24.24
CA LEU A 158 -50.24 2.49 22.95
C LEU A 158 -51.22 2.53 21.77
N ASP A 159 -52.41 1.96 21.90
CA ASP A 159 -53.44 1.94 20.83
C ASP A 159 -54.02 3.33 20.51
N PHE A 160 -53.64 4.37 21.25
CA PHE A 160 -54.02 5.77 21.04
C PHE A 160 -52.85 6.62 20.51
N VAL A 161 -51.70 6.00 20.29
CA VAL A 161 -50.46 6.62 19.84
C VAL A 161 -50.18 6.21 18.40
N ASP A 162 -49.60 7.13 17.62
CA ASP A 162 -49.15 6.84 16.27
C ASP A 162 -47.82 6.07 16.29
N GLU A 163 -47.88 4.76 16.09
CA GLU A 163 -46.69 3.89 15.94
C GLU A 163 -45.99 4.11 14.58
N GLN A 164 -46.70 4.62 13.57
CA GLN A 164 -46.17 4.76 12.21
C GLN A 164 -44.99 5.74 12.17
N GLY A 165 -45.04 6.82 12.96
CA GLY A 165 -43.94 7.77 13.07
C GLY A 165 -42.64 7.18 13.65
N VAL A 166 -42.75 6.17 14.53
CA VAL A 166 -41.58 5.48 15.08
C VAL A 166 -40.99 4.51 14.04
N GLU A 167 -41.85 3.81 13.31
CA GLU A 167 -41.42 2.90 12.25
C GLU A 167 -40.72 3.64 11.10
N THR A 168 -41.29 4.76 10.64
CA THR A 168 -40.68 5.56 9.56
C THR A 168 -39.30 6.09 9.95
N MET A 169 -39.15 6.55 11.19
CA MET A 169 -37.87 7.02 11.73
C MET A 169 -36.84 5.89 11.82
N ARG A 170 -37.25 4.70 12.26
CA ARG A 170 -36.38 3.51 12.29
C ARG A 170 -35.92 3.09 10.91
N ASP A 171 -36.80 3.17 9.92
CA ASP A 171 -36.46 2.81 8.55
C ASP A 171 -35.54 3.87 7.92
N ALA A 172 -35.76 5.15 8.16
CA ALA A 172 -34.84 6.22 7.76
C ALA A 172 -33.43 6.03 8.37
N LEU A 173 -33.37 5.62 9.63
CA LEU A 173 -32.12 5.33 10.33
C LEU A 173 -31.39 4.09 9.78
N LYS A 174 -32.13 3.01 9.50
CA LYS A 174 -31.56 1.82 8.84
C LYS A 174 -30.98 2.18 7.49
N GLU A 175 -31.64 3.07 6.75
CA GLU A 175 -31.18 3.55 5.46
C GLU A 175 -29.89 4.35 5.57
N SER A 176 -29.81 5.31 6.50
CA SER A 176 -28.57 6.05 6.77
C SER A 176 -27.41 5.12 7.16
N ILE A 177 -27.68 4.09 7.97
CA ILE A 177 -26.68 3.07 8.33
C ILE A 177 -26.24 2.26 7.10
N ARG A 178 -27.17 1.93 6.20
CA ARG A 178 -26.89 1.19 4.96
C ARG A 178 -25.98 2.01 4.06
N GLU A 179 -26.28 3.29 3.85
CA GLU A 179 -25.48 4.22 3.04
C GLU A 179 -24.07 4.39 3.61
N ALA A 180 -23.91 4.55 4.93
CA ALA A 180 -22.58 4.61 5.54
C ALA A 180 -21.77 3.32 5.34
N LYS A 181 -22.41 2.15 5.44
CA LYS A 181 -21.75 0.87 5.19
C LYS A 181 -21.34 0.71 3.73
N GLU A 182 -22.18 1.14 2.80
CA GLU A 182 -21.88 1.11 1.36
C GLU A 182 -20.64 1.96 1.04
N ALA A 183 -20.61 3.21 1.52
CA ALA A 183 -19.44 4.09 1.40
C ALA A 183 -18.17 3.50 2.06
N GLN A 184 -18.33 2.80 3.20
CA GLN A 184 -17.23 2.08 3.83
C GLN A 184 -16.69 0.97 2.93
N THR A 185 -17.57 0.15 2.32
CA THR A 185 -17.14 -0.94 1.43
C THR A 185 -16.46 -0.45 0.15
N GLU A 186 -16.93 0.66 -0.41
CA GLU A 186 -16.29 1.29 -1.57
C GLU A 186 -14.88 1.77 -1.21
N PHE A 187 -14.73 2.42 -0.06
CA PHE A 187 -13.43 2.89 0.40
C PHE A 187 -12.47 1.73 0.77
N ASP A 188 -12.98 0.63 1.34
CA ASP A 188 -12.21 -0.59 1.58
C ASP A 188 -11.62 -1.15 0.28
N SER A 189 -12.41 -1.17 -0.81
CA SER A 189 -11.94 -1.58 -2.14
C SER A 189 -10.80 -0.67 -2.63
N SER A 190 -10.94 0.64 -2.43
CA SER A 190 -9.91 1.63 -2.79
C SER A 190 -8.60 1.43 -2.01
N ILE A 191 -8.68 1.15 -0.70
CA ILE A 191 -7.52 0.84 0.15
C ILE A 191 -6.82 -0.45 -0.32
N LEU A 192 -7.60 -1.50 -0.63
CA LEU A 192 -7.05 -2.77 -1.12
C LEU A 192 -6.34 -2.61 -2.47
N SER A 193 -6.91 -1.81 -3.38
CA SER A 193 -6.28 -1.47 -4.66
C SER A 193 -4.95 -0.74 -4.45
N PHE A 194 -4.90 0.23 -3.53
CA PHE A 194 -3.65 0.94 -3.23
C PHE A 194 -2.60 0.00 -2.60
N ASP A 195 -3.02 -0.91 -1.70
CA ASP A 195 -2.11 -1.90 -1.12
C ASP A 195 -1.57 -2.89 -2.16
N ASP A 196 -2.38 -3.27 -3.15
CA ASP A 196 -1.94 -4.15 -4.25
C ASP A 196 -0.95 -3.44 -5.19
N ASP A 197 -1.21 -2.17 -5.51
CA ASP A 197 -0.29 -1.31 -6.25
C ASP A 197 1.09 -1.22 -5.57
N LEU A 198 1.11 -0.97 -4.25
CA LEU A 198 2.33 -0.91 -3.47
C LEU A 198 3.05 -2.26 -3.39
N ARG A 199 2.31 -3.37 -3.35
CA ARG A 199 2.86 -4.73 -3.33
C ARG A 199 3.49 -5.08 -4.67
N THR A 200 2.81 -4.78 -5.76
CA THR A 200 3.28 -5.01 -7.14
C THR A 200 4.54 -4.21 -7.43
N LEU A 201 4.56 -2.92 -7.06
CA LEU A 201 5.75 -2.08 -7.19
C LEU A 201 6.94 -2.62 -6.36
N LYS A 202 6.68 -3.05 -5.12
CA LYS A 202 7.72 -3.66 -4.27
C LYS A 202 8.23 -4.98 -4.84
N ALA A 203 7.37 -5.79 -5.44
CA ALA A 203 7.75 -7.04 -6.10
C ALA A 203 8.64 -6.78 -7.32
N ALA A 204 8.28 -5.80 -8.16
CA ALA A 204 9.08 -5.37 -9.31
C ALA A 204 10.47 -4.88 -8.89
N MET A 205 10.58 -4.13 -7.79
CA MET A 205 11.87 -3.71 -7.26
C MET A 205 12.74 -4.87 -6.75
N LYS A 206 12.12 -5.93 -6.21
CA LYS A 206 12.82 -7.11 -5.66
C LYS A 206 13.23 -8.12 -6.71
N ALA A 207 12.46 -8.25 -7.78
CA ALA A 207 12.75 -9.16 -8.89
C ALA A 207 14.08 -8.82 -9.59
N SER A 208 14.54 -7.58 -9.43
CA SER A 208 15.79 -7.12 -10.03
C SER A 208 17.03 -7.85 -9.42
N PRO A 209 17.94 -8.42 -10.24
CA PRO A 209 19.04 -9.31 -9.85
C PRO A 209 19.96 -8.79 -8.74
N GLN A 210 20.14 -7.48 -8.61
CA GLN A 210 21.04 -6.88 -7.61
C GLN A 210 20.46 -6.82 -6.18
N SER A 211 19.23 -7.33 -5.95
CA SER A 211 18.54 -7.19 -4.66
C SER A 211 18.92 -8.21 -3.59
N SER A 212 19.67 -9.26 -3.95
CA SER A 212 19.98 -10.39 -3.06
C SER A 212 21.28 -10.25 -2.28
N ALA A 213 22.05 -9.18 -2.48
CA ALA A 213 23.25 -8.94 -1.71
C ALA A 213 22.99 -7.90 -0.62
N SER A 214 22.86 -8.37 0.62
CA SER A 214 23.33 -7.59 1.77
C SER A 214 24.85 -7.48 1.65
N GLN A 215 25.33 -6.72 0.66
CA GLN A 215 26.72 -6.38 0.50
C GLN A 215 26.90 -4.99 1.09
N SER A 216 27.73 -4.96 2.13
CA SER A 216 28.47 -3.79 2.57
C SER A 216 28.83 -2.87 1.40
N TYR A 217 28.81 -1.58 1.66
CA TYR A 217 29.20 -0.48 0.78
C TYR A 217 30.61 -0.58 0.12
N ASP A 218 31.32 -1.69 0.31
CA ASP A 218 32.72 -1.90 -0.09
C ASP A 218 32.93 -2.83 -1.31
N ASP A 219 31.90 -3.52 -1.82
CA ASP A 219 32.07 -4.50 -2.94
C ASP A 219 31.62 -3.95 -4.31
N VAL A 220 31.74 -2.63 -4.50
CA VAL A 220 31.26 -1.89 -5.71
C VAL A 220 32.28 -1.93 -6.86
N SER A 221 33.35 -2.72 -6.77
CA SER A 221 34.31 -2.75 -7.87
C SER A 221 33.76 -3.61 -9.00
N SER A 222 33.19 -2.97 -10.02
CA SER A 222 32.93 -3.64 -11.30
C SER A 222 34.20 -4.39 -11.72
N PRO A 223 34.13 -5.61 -12.27
CA PRO A 223 35.33 -6.35 -12.69
C PRO A 223 35.99 -5.72 -13.93
N ILE A 224 35.35 -4.74 -14.57
CA ILE A 224 35.75 -4.13 -15.83
C ILE A 224 37.09 -3.38 -15.73
N PRO A 225 37.39 -2.51 -14.74
CA PRO A 225 38.69 -1.84 -14.63
C PRO A 225 39.86 -2.81 -14.45
N SER A 226 39.69 -3.89 -13.67
CA SER A 226 40.74 -4.91 -13.53
C SER A 226 40.95 -5.67 -14.84
N HIS A 227 39.88 -6.08 -15.52
CA HIS A 227 40.00 -6.74 -16.82
C HIS A 227 40.56 -5.81 -17.89
N LEU A 228 40.16 -4.54 -17.93
CA LEU A 228 40.69 -3.55 -18.85
C LEU A 228 42.20 -3.36 -18.67
N HIS A 229 42.67 -3.30 -17.43
CA HIS A 229 44.12 -3.19 -17.18
C HIS A 229 44.90 -4.41 -17.70
N THR A 230 44.36 -5.62 -17.52
CA THR A 230 44.93 -6.85 -18.10
C THR A 230 44.90 -6.81 -19.63
N LEU A 231 43.77 -6.41 -20.25
CA LEU A 231 43.64 -6.27 -21.70
C LEU A 231 44.63 -5.25 -22.27
N GLU A 232 44.82 -4.10 -21.61
CA GLU A 232 45.79 -3.07 -22.02
C GLU A 232 47.23 -3.57 -21.92
N THR A 233 47.54 -4.34 -20.87
CA THR A 233 48.87 -4.95 -20.68
C THR A 233 49.13 -6.01 -21.76
N ASN A 234 48.19 -6.93 -21.98
CA ASN A 234 48.31 -7.97 -23.01
C ASN A 234 48.43 -7.34 -24.41
N ALA A 235 47.66 -6.29 -24.72
CA ALA A 235 47.78 -5.58 -26.00
C ALA A 235 49.15 -4.90 -26.19
N GLN A 236 49.74 -4.37 -25.11
CA GLN A 236 51.07 -3.78 -25.15
C GLN A 236 52.16 -4.85 -25.39
N GLU A 237 52.07 -5.99 -24.70
CA GLU A 237 52.98 -7.12 -24.93
C GLU A 237 52.84 -7.68 -26.35
N MET A 238 51.60 -7.84 -26.85
CA MET A 238 51.35 -8.27 -28.23
C MET A 238 51.91 -7.29 -29.28
N ALA A 239 51.87 -5.98 -29.02
CA ALA A 239 52.47 -4.97 -29.89
C ALA A 239 54.00 -5.06 -29.90
N ALA A 240 54.63 -5.33 -28.75
CA ALA A 240 56.08 -5.52 -28.66
C ALA A 240 56.54 -6.79 -29.40
N LEU A 241 55.79 -7.89 -29.28
CA LEU A 241 56.05 -9.14 -30.02
C LEU A 241 55.89 -8.94 -31.54
N LEU A 242 54.88 -8.17 -31.99
CA LEU A 242 54.73 -7.84 -33.41
C LEU A 242 55.89 -6.97 -33.92
N ASP A 243 56.34 -5.98 -33.14
CA ASP A 243 57.49 -5.13 -33.50
C ASP A 243 58.79 -5.96 -33.64
N SER A 244 58.96 -6.97 -32.78
CA SER A 244 60.04 -7.96 -32.89
C SER A 244 59.93 -8.81 -34.16
N LEU A 245 58.73 -9.29 -34.52
CA LEU A 245 58.50 -10.03 -35.77
C LEU A 245 58.73 -9.17 -37.03
N VAL A 246 58.33 -7.90 -37.01
CA VAL A 246 58.57 -6.92 -38.09
C VAL A 246 60.07 -6.64 -38.22
N SER A 247 60.76 -6.42 -37.10
CA SER A 247 62.20 -6.23 -37.08
C SER A 247 62.94 -7.46 -37.64
N HIS A 248 62.51 -8.68 -37.28
CA HIS A 248 63.06 -9.92 -37.83
C HIS A 248 62.79 -10.05 -39.34
N PHE A 249 61.61 -9.66 -39.83
CA PHE A 249 61.32 -9.61 -41.26
C PHE A 249 62.23 -8.63 -42.00
N ASP A 250 62.43 -7.43 -41.47
CA ASP A 250 63.31 -6.43 -42.04
C ASP A 250 64.77 -6.89 -42.04
N LEU A 251 65.22 -7.58 -40.99
CA LEU A 251 66.53 -8.23 -40.94
C LEU A 251 66.66 -9.35 -41.99
N CYS A 252 65.62 -10.16 -42.21
CA CYS A 252 65.58 -11.17 -43.27
C CYS A 252 65.66 -10.53 -44.67
N VAL A 253 64.94 -9.43 -44.90
CA VAL A 253 64.99 -8.67 -46.15
C VAL A 253 66.39 -8.07 -46.37
N ASN A 254 67.00 -7.52 -45.32
CA ASN A 254 68.33 -6.95 -45.36
C ASN A 254 69.40 -8.02 -45.66
N ALA A 255 69.34 -9.17 -44.99
CA ALA A 255 70.24 -10.29 -45.23
C ALA A 255 70.16 -10.82 -46.68
N ILE A 256 68.96 -10.86 -47.26
CA ILE A 256 68.74 -11.26 -48.67
C ILE A 256 69.24 -10.19 -49.65
N ARG A 257 69.13 -8.91 -49.30
CA ARG A 257 69.63 -7.78 -50.10
C ARG A 257 71.15 -7.83 -50.27
N HIS A 258 71.86 -8.24 -49.22
CA HIS A 258 73.33 -8.33 -49.20
C HIS A 258 73.88 -9.71 -49.61
N THR A 259 73.02 -10.63 -50.05
CA THR A 259 73.43 -11.97 -50.52
C THR A 259 73.27 -12.09 -52.05
N GLU A 260 74.37 -12.42 -52.75
CA GLU A 260 74.39 -12.58 -54.20
C GLU A 260 73.38 -13.64 -54.66
N GLY A 261 72.45 -13.27 -55.56
CA GLY A 261 71.40 -14.17 -56.06
C GLY A 261 70.18 -14.36 -55.16
N GLY A 262 70.12 -13.74 -53.98
CA GLY A 262 69.02 -13.87 -53.00
C GLY A 262 67.63 -13.61 -53.57
N TYR A 263 67.43 -12.49 -54.26
CA TYR A 263 66.14 -12.14 -54.87
C TYR A 263 65.67 -13.13 -55.93
N ALA A 264 66.58 -13.76 -56.68
CA ALA A 264 66.24 -14.77 -57.67
C ALA A 264 65.81 -16.09 -57.00
N ALA A 265 66.44 -16.45 -55.88
CA ALA A 265 66.08 -17.61 -55.08
C ALA A 265 64.73 -17.44 -54.37
N VAL A 266 64.44 -16.26 -53.81
CA VAL A 266 63.12 -15.93 -53.22
C VAL A 266 62.00 -16.07 -54.26
N ARG A 267 62.18 -15.57 -55.49
CA ARG A 267 61.18 -15.72 -56.57
C ARG A 267 60.91 -17.18 -56.91
N LYS A 268 61.97 -17.99 -57.00
CA LYS A 268 61.87 -19.41 -57.30
C LYS A 268 61.15 -20.16 -56.17
N ALA A 269 61.47 -19.88 -54.91
CA ALA A 269 60.85 -20.52 -53.74
C ALA A 269 59.39 -20.08 -53.53
N ALA A 270 59.06 -18.80 -53.71
CA ALA A 270 57.69 -18.32 -53.61
C ALA A 270 56.77 -18.87 -54.72
N SER A 271 57.34 -19.15 -55.91
CA SER A 271 56.59 -19.74 -57.04
C SER A 271 56.47 -21.28 -56.98
N SER A 272 57.15 -21.94 -56.03
CA SER A 272 57.19 -23.41 -55.90
C SER A 272 56.54 -23.94 -54.61
N GLN A 273 55.76 -23.10 -53.91
CA GLN A 273 55.01 -23.52 -52.72
C GLN A 273 53.91 -24.55 -53.07
N PRO A 274 53.64 -25.54 -52.18
CA PRO A 274 52.57 -26.51 -52.35
C PRO A 274 51.17 -25.87 -52.35
N PRO A 275 50.17 -26.46 -53.03
CA PRO A 275 48.84 -25.88 -53.28
C PRO A 275 47.96 -25.65 -52.03
N GLU A 276 48.46 -25.97 -50.83
CA GLU A 276 47.75 -25.85 -49.54
C GLU A 276 48.22 -24.65 -48.70
N ALA A 277 49.26 -23.91 -49.12
CA ALA A 277 49.76 -22.72 -48.44
C ALA A 277 49.29 -21.43 -49.13
N GLU A 278 48.91 -20.41 -48.36
CA GLU A 278 48.47 -19.12 -48.92
C GLU A 278 49.54 -18.49 -49.84
N PRO A 279 49.15 -17.93 -51.01
CA PRO A 279 50.10 -17.39 -51.97
C PRO A 279 50.83 -16.16 -51.40
N VAL A 280 52.09 -16.33 -51.03
CA VAL A 280 52.94 -15.28 -50.45
C VAL A 280 53.40 -14.31 -51.56
N SER A 281 52.68 -13.23 -51.83
CA SER A 281 53.00 -12.26 -52.91
C SER A 281 54.28 -11.45 -52.65
N VAL A 282 55.38 -11.74 -53.34
CA VAL A 282 56.72 -11.12 -53.16
C VAL A 282 56.80 -9.68 -53.69
N SER A 283 55.69 -9.08 -54.14
CA SER A 283 55.69 -7.79 -54.85
C SER A 283 56.21 -6.59 -54.03
N GLY A 284 56.14 -6.62 -52.70
CA GLY A 284 56.62 -5.53 -51.83
C GLY A 284 58.12 -5.58 -51.50
N VAL A 285 58.80 -6.70 -51.79
CA VAL A 285 60.25 -6.88 -51.52
C VAL A 285 61.10 -6.36 -52.70
N MET A 286 60.45 -5.91 -53.78
CA MET A 286 61.07 -5.59 -55.08
C MET A 286 60.77 -4.17 -55.58
N ASN A 287 60.89 -3.14 -54.73
CA ASN A 287 61.03 -1.78 -55.25
C ASN A 287 62.43 -1.63 -55.84
N THR A 288 62.64 -2.14 -57.06
CA THR A 288 63.93 -2.12 -57.77
C THR A 288 64.04 -1.01 -58.82
N GLU A 289 63.26 0.06 -58.72
CA GLU A 289 63.37 1.19 -59.64
C GLU A 289 63.28 2.51 -58.85
N ASN A 290 64.45 3.07 -58.54
CA ASN A 290 64.73 4.36 -57.87
C ASN A 290 64.91 4.34 -56.34
N ASP A 291 66.05 3.81 -55.86
CA ASP A 291 66.62 4.24 -54.59
C ASP A 291 68.15 4.43 -54.73
N PRO A 292 68.68 5.68 -54.73
CA PRO A 292 70.10 5.97 -54.87
C PRO A 292 70.79 5.99 -53.51
N ILE A 293 70.81 4.84 -52.81
CA ILE A 293 71.69 4.60 -51.65
C ILE A 293 72.33 3.22 -51.83
N ALA A 294 73.15 3.09 -52.86
CA ALA A 294 74.25 2.15 -52.84
C ALA A 294 75.40 2.88 -52.13
N GLU A 295 75.65 2.58 -50.86
CA GLU A 295 76.97 2.70 -50.20
C GLU A 295 76.85 2.41 -48.70
N ASN A 296 77.04 1.14 -48.34
CA ASN A 296 78.03 0.70 -47.35
C ASN A 296 78.09 -0.84 -47.43
N PRO A 297 79.21 -1.44 -47.87
CA PRO A 297 79.38 -2.88 -47.73
C PRO A 297 79.38 -3.20 -46.23
N ILE A 298 78.37 -3.92 -45.75
CA ILE A 298 78.35 -4.47 -44.39
C ILE A 298 79.65 -5.25 -44.19
N SER A 299 80.36 -5.01 -43.08
CA SER A 299 81.61 -5.73 -42.81
C SER A 299 81.35 -7.23 -42.76
N GLU A 300 82.34 -8.07 -43.08
CA GLU A 300 82.18 -9.52 -43.02
C GLU A 300 81.82 -9.98 -41.59
N GLU A 301 82.32 -9.27 -40.58
CA GLU A 301 81.96 -9.46 -39.17
C GLU A 301 80.51 -9.08 -38.87
N GLU A 302 80.04 -7.92 -39.34
CA GLU A 302 78.67 -7.44 -39.14
C GLU A 302 77.65 -8.34 -39.87
N ARG A 303 78.01 -8.85 -41.04
CA ARG A 303 77.20 -9.81 -41.80
C ARG A 303 77.09 -11.13 -41.06
N LYS A 304 78.18 -11.58 -40.45
CA LYS A 304 78.21 -12.82 -39.67
C LYS A 304 77.39 -12.71 -38.39
N GLU A 305 77.47 -11.57 -37.71
CA GLU A 305 76.62 -11.27 -36.54
C GLU A 305 75.14 -11.23 -36.92
N MET A 306 74.79 -10.55 -38.03
CA MET A 306 73.41 -10.51 -38.56
C MET A 306 72.86 -11.91 -38.87
N LEU A 307 73.66 -12.79 -39.49
CA LEU A 307 73.26 -14.16 -39.80
C LEU A 307 73.09 -15.03 -38.54
N ASP A 308 73.92 -14.83 -37.51
CA ASP A 308 73.80 -15.52 -36.22
C ASP A 308 72.54 -15.10 -35.45
N VAL A 309 72.19 -13.81 -35.48
CA VAL A 309 70.93 -13.30 -34.91
C VAL A 309 69.74 -13.86 -35.68
N LEU A 310 69.79 -13.86 -37.01
CA LEU A 310 68.70 -14.35 -37.86
C LEU A 310 68.39 -15.83 -37.60
N GLU A 311 69.42 -16.68 -37.47
CA GLU A 311 69.23 -18.12 -37.19
C GLU A 311 68.61 -18.36 -35.80
N LYS A 312 68.99 -17.55 -34.79
CA LYS A 312 68.41 -17.62 -33.45
C LYS A 312 66.96 -17.16 -33.43
N ASP A 313 66.67 -16.02 -34.06
CA ASP A 313 65.32 -15.46 -34.13
C ASP A 313 64.40 -16.38 -34.91
N ALA A 314 64.86 -16.95 -36.03
CA ALA A 314 64.07 -17.85 -36.86
C ALA A 314 63.62 -19.12 -36.12
N ALA A 315 64.39 -19.58 -35.13
CA ALA A 315 64.00 -20.69 -34.26
C ALA A 315 62.91 -20.31 -33.24
N GLN A 316 62.72 -19.01 -32.96
CA GLN A 316 61.78 -18.49 -31.96
C GLN A 316 60.50 -17.92 -32.59
N VAL A 317 60.47 -17.66 -33.91
CA VAL A 317 59.32 -17.05 -34.61
C VAL A 317 58.01 -17.80 -34.35
N ASP A 318 58.01 -19.14 -34.40
CA ASP A 318 56.80 -19.94 -34.19
C ASP A 318 56.32 -19.87 -32.74
N ASP A 319 57.24 -19.82 -31.76
CA ASP A 319 56.91 -19.68 -30.33
C ASP A 319 56.29 -18.30 -30.06
N VAL A 320 56.84 -17.23 -30.64
CA VAL A 320 56.29 -15.87 -30.55
C VAL A 320 54.89 -15.77 -31.18
N VAL A 321 54.66 -16.44 -32.31
CA VAL A 321 53.32 -16.49 -32.94
C VAL A 321 52.33 -17.26 -32.07
N MET A 322 52.77 -18.31 -31.37
CA MET A 322 51.92 -19.03 -30.41
C MET A 322 51.61 -18.17 -29.20
N GLU A 323 52.59 -17.47 -28.63
CA GLU A 323 52.40 -16.54 -27.51
C GLU A 323 51.41 -15.41 -27.87
N LEU A 324 51.49 -14.84 -29.08
CA LEU A 324 50.51 -13.88 -29.60
C LEU A 324 49.08 -14.44 -29.64
N ARG A 325 48.92 -15.72 -29.97
CA ARG A 325 47.60 -16.38 -29.99
C ARG A 325 47.09 -16.66 -28.58
N ASP A 326 47.98 -17.01 -27.65
CA ASP A 326 47.62 -17.24 -26.24
C ASP A 326 47.17 -15.94 -25.57
N TYR A 327 47.88 -14.83 -25.80
CA TYR A 327 47.43 -13.50 -25.34
C TYR A 327 46.08 -13.12 -25.94
N LEU A 328 45.89 -13.34 -27.24
CA LEU A 328 44.60 -13.05 -27.88
C LEU A 328 43.47 -13.88 -27.25
N HIS A 329 43.70 -15.16 -26.97
CA HIS A 329 42.70 -16.03 -26.36
C HIS A 329 42.31 -15.58 -24.94
N ASP A 330 43.28 -15.20 -24.10
CA ASP A 330 43.01 -14.62 -22.78
C ASP A 330 42.25 -13.29 -22.90
N MET A 331 42.61 -12.45 -23.87
CA MET A 331 41.91 -11.20 -24.12
C MET A 331 40.46 -11.41 -24.56
N GLU A 332 40.19 -12.40 -25.41
CA GLU A 332 38.83 -12.76 -25.82
C GLU A 332 38.00 -13.28 -24.64
N ALA A 333 38.57 -14.15 -23.79
CA ALA A 333 37.88 -14.65 -22.61
C ALA A 333 37.51 -13.52 -21.63
N LYS A 334 38.42 -12.57 -21.39
CA LYS A 334 38.15 -11.39 -20.55
C LYS A 334 37.19 -10.40 -21.18
N HIS A 335 37.22 -10.27 -22.50
CA HIS A 335 36.24 -9.47 -23.23
C HIS A 335 34.83 -10.04 -23.07
N ASP A 336 34.66 -11.36 -23.21
CA ASP A 336 33.38 -12.03 -23.02
C ASP A 336 32.81 -11.80 -21.60
N GLU A 337 33.65 -11.90 -20.56
CA GLU A 337 33.26 -11.57 -19.17
C GLU A 337 32.79 -10.11 -19.02
N ILE A 338 33.45 -9.15 -19.69
CA ILE A 338 33.04 -7.74 -19.69
C ILE A 338 31.67 -7.58 -20.36
N ILE A 339 31.47 -8.19 -21.53
CA ILE A 339 30.21 -8.08 -22.29
C ILE A 339 29.06 -8.74 -21.52
N GLU A 340 29.28 -9.89 -20.88
CA GLU A 340 28.30 -10.52 -20.01
C GLU A 340 27.89 -9.57 -18.87
N HIS A 341 28.86 -8.92 -18.21
CA HIS A 341 28.57 -7.96 -17.15
C HIS A 341 27.75 -6.76 -17.65
N ILE A 342 28.05 -6.21 -18.84
CA ILE A 342 27.24 -5.14 -19.45
C ILE A 342 25.81 -5.61 -19.75
N SER A 343 25.65 -6.85 -20.21
CA SER A 343 24.31 -7.41 -20.48
C SER A 343 23.47 -7.49 -19.19
N ILE A 344 24.08 -7.88 -18.07
CA ILE A 344 23.43 -7.94 -16.75
C ILE A 344 23.04 -6.54 -16.26
N LEU A 345 23.93 -5.55 -16.42
CA LEU A 345 23.64 -4.16 -16.07
C LEU A 345 22.49 -3.59 -16.92
N THR A 346 22.49 -3.88 -18.22
CA THR A 346 21.43 -3.45 -19.15
C THR A 346 20.09 -4.08 -18.78
N LEU A 347 20.06 -5.38 -18.48
CA LEU A 347 18.86 -6.07 -17.99
C LEU A 347 18.35 -5.42 -16.70
N THR A 348 19.23 -5.21 -15.72
CA THR A 348 18.91 -4.58 -14.43
C THR A 348 18.36 -3.16 -14.63
N HIS A 349 18.94 -2.39 -15.56
CA HIS A 349 18.47 -1.05 -15.91
C HIS A 349 17.06 -1.08 -16.51
N ASN A 350 16.79 -1.99 -17.44
CA ASN A 350 15.49 -2.15 -18.09
C ASN A 350 14.39 -2.56 -17.10
N GLU A 351 14.70 -3.49 -16.19
CA GLU A 351 13.78 -3.90 -15.11
C GLU A 351 13.52 -2.75 -14.13
N THR A 352 14.55 -1.99 -13.77
CA THR A 352 14.41 -0.80 -12.91
C THR A 352 13.56 0.27 -13.59
N THR A 353 13.71 0.45 -14.90
CA THR A 353 12.88 1.35 -15.71
C THR A 353 11.43 0.88 -15.76
N THR A 354 11.20 -0.43 -15.86
CA THR A 354 9.85 -1.02 -15.77
C THR A 354 9.22 -0.75 -14.40
N ALA A 355 9.98 -0.91 -13.31
CA ALA A 355 9.53 -0.56 -11.97
C ALA A 355 9.25 0.94 -11.82
N TYR A 356 10.03 1.80 -12.47
CA TYR A 356 9.77 3.24 -12.53
C TYR A 356 8.45 3.56 -13.25
N SER A 357 8.15 2.93 -14.39
CA SER A 357 6.86 3.09 -15.07
C SER A 357 5.68 2.60 -14.21
N MET A 358 5.86 1.54 -13.42
CA MET A 358 4.86 1.13 -12.42
C MET A 358 4.66 2.19 -11.34
N LEU A 359 5.74 2.81 -10.84
CA LEU A 359 5.64 3.92 -9.90
C LEU A 359 4.87 5.10 -10.50
N GLU A 360 5.11 5.47 -11.75
CA GLU A 360 4.35 6.52 -12.44
C GLU A 360 2.86 6.18 -12.54
N ALA A 361 2.53 4.93 -12.86
CA ALA A 361 1.15 4.47 -12.91
C ALA A 361 0.45 4.56 -11.53
N VAL A 362 1.15 4.19 -10.45
CA VAL A 362 0.65 4.37 -9.07
C VAL A 362 0.52 5.86 -8.74
N GLY A 363 1.48 6.68 -9.15
CA GLY A 363 1.43 8.14 -8.99
C GLY A 363 0.23 8.78 -9.68
N ALA A 364 -0.14 8.30 -10.88
CA ALA A 364 -1.31 8.77 -11.60
C ALA A 364 -2.64 8.41 -10.89
N ARG A 365 -2.69 7.27 -10.18
CA ARG A 365 -3.85 6.84 -9.37
C ARG A 365 -3.85 7.41 -7.95
N LEU A 366 -2.76 8.04 -7.50
CA LEU A 366 -2.65 8.52 -6.13
C LEU A 366 -3.75 9.52 -5.76
N SER A 367 -4.10 10.42 -6.70
CA SER A 367 -5.18 11.38 -6.50
C SER A 367 -6.53 10.69 -6.28
N SER A 368 -6.85 9.62 -7.01
CA SER A 368 -8.12 8.91 -6.81
C SER A 368 -8.21 8.23 -5.46
N TYR A 369 -7.10 7.70 -4.92
CA TYR A 369 -7.08 7.15 -3.55
C TYR A 369 -7.29 8.23 -2.48
N ILE A 370 -6.71 9.41 -2.69
CA ILE A 370 -6.90 10.56 -1.78
C ILE A 370 -8.33 11.09 -1.87
N ILE A 371 -8.89 11.21 -3.07
CA ILE A 371 -10.27 11.65 -3.30
C ILE A 371 -11.24 10.67 -2.64
N ALA A 372 -11.08 9.36 -2.85
CA ALA A 372 -11.90 8.35 -2.17
C ALA A 372 -11.87 8.46 -0.64
N SER A 373 -10.71 8.80 -0.06
CA SER A 373 -10.60 9.06 1.38
C SER A 373 -11.34 10.34 1.82
N GLN A 374 -11.38 11.37 0.98
CA GLN A 374 -12.10 12.61 1.26
C GLN A 374 -13.61 12.40 1.11
N ASP A 375 -14.03 11.70 0.06
CA ASP A 375 -15.43 11.37 -0.21
C ASP A 375 -16.01 10.51 0.91
N PHE A 376 -15.29 9.46 1.34
CA PHE A 376 -15.68 8.67 2.52
C PHE A 376 -15.88 9.55 3.76
N ARG A 377 -14.96 10.48 4.02
CA ARG A 377 -15.05 11.36 5.19
C ARG A 377 -16.24 12.33 5.09
N LEU A 378 -16.48 12.91 3.91
CA LEU A 378 -17.61 13.81 3.69
C LEU A 378 -18.94 13.07 3.85
N HIS A 379 -19.06 11.91 3.20
CA HIS A 379 -20.24 11.05 3.31
C HIS A 379 -20.48 10.59 4.75
N TRP A 380 -19.41 10.28 5.49
CA TRP A 380 -19.49 9.94 6.90
C TRP A 380 -20.02 11.10 7.75
N GLU A 381 -19.49 12.31 7.57
CA GLU A 381 -19.96 13.49 8.32
C GLU A 381 -21.42 13.84 7.99
N GLU A 382 -21.83 13.73 6.73
CA GLU A 382 -23.23 13.92 6.33
C GLU A 382 -24.15 12.88 6.98
N THR A 383 -23.78 11.60 6.88
CA THR A 383 -24.56 10.51 7.50
C THR A 383 -24.65 10.68 9.01
N LYS A 384 -23.56 11.09 9.65
CA LYS A 384 -23.52 11.35 11.09
C LYS A 384 -24.46 12.47 11.49
N LEU A 385 -24.52 13.57 10.73
CA LEU A 385 -25.46 14.65 10.98
C LEU A 385 -26.92 14.17 10.87
N ASN A 386 -27.23 13.39 9.83
CA ASN A 386 -28.56 12.81 9.65
C ASN A 386 -28.94 11.88 10.83
N ILE A 387 -28.03 11.01 11.25
CA ILE A 387 -28.26 10.13 12.43
C ILE A 387 -28.45 10.98 13.70
N GLN A 388 -27.73 12.08 13.87
CA GLN A 388 -27.89 12.97 15.03
C GLN A 388 -29.25 13.67 15.05
N GLU A 389 -29.76 14.08 13.89
CA GLU A 389 -31.10 14.64 13.75
C GLU A 389 -32.17 13.60 14.12
N GLN A 390 -32.07 12.40 13.56
CA GLN A 390 -32.98 11.28 13.87
C GLN A 390 -32.90 10.88 15.36
N LEU A 391 -31.71 10.93 15.97
CA LEU A 391 -31.52 10.66 17.39
C LEU A 391 -32.24 11.70 18.27
N SER A 392 -32.20 12.97 17.87
CA SER A 392 -32.95 14.04 18.54
C SER A 392 -34.45 13.81 18.44
N GLU A 393 -34.92 13.34 17.27
CA GLU A 393 -36.32 13.00 17.06
C GLU A 393 -36.76 11.80 17.92
N LEU A 394 -35.95 10.75 18.01
CA LEU A 394 -36.18 9.60 18.91
C LEU A 394 -36.35 10.05 20.36
N GLU A 395 -35.48 10.93 20.85
CA GLU A 395 -35.57 11.44 22.23
C GLU A 395 -36.81 12.32 22.42
N SER A 396 -37.16 13.16 21.45
CA SER A 396 -38.40 13.96 21.48
C SER A 396 -39.64 13.08 21.58
N MET A 397 -39.69 12.00 20.77
CA MET A 397 -40.79 11.04 20.79
C MET A 397 -40.88 10.31 22.14
N ARG A 398 -39.73 9.90 22.69
CA ARG A 398 -39.66 9.29 24.02
C ARG A 398 -40.24 10.22 25.08
N VAL A 399 -39.78 11.47 25.12
CA VAL A 399 -40.26 12.48 26.09
C VAL A 399 -41.76 12.71 25.93
N PHE A 400 -42.27 12.79 24.69
CA PHE A 400 -43.70 12.89 24.42
C PHE A 400 -44.48 11.69 25.00
N TYR A 401 -44.01 10.46 24.81
CA TYR A 401 -44.64 9.26 25.36
C TYR A 401 -44.58 9.17 26.89
N GLU A 402 -43.49 9.61 27.51
CA GLU A 402 -43.39 9.72 28.97
C GLU A 402 -44.39 10.75 29.51
N ASN A 403 -44.50 11.90 28.84
CA ASN A 403 -45.47 12.94 29.20
C ASN A 403 -46.91 12.46 28.99
N TYR A 404 -47.19 11.73 27.91
CA TYR A 404 -48.49 11.11 27.67
C TYR A 404 -48.86 10.14 28.79
N PHE A 405 -47.95 9.25 29.17
CA PHE A 405 -48.14 8.32 30.29
C PHE A 405 -48.40 9.06 31.61
N SER A 406 -47.64 10.13 31.90
CA SER A 406 -47.85 10.94 33.11
C SER A 406 -49.20 11.66 33.10
N SER A 407 -49.62 12.16 31.93
CA SER A 407 -50.90 12.86 31.75
C SER A 407 -52.09 11.92 31.93
N TYR A 408 -51.93 10.63 31.59
CA TYR A 408 -52.95 9.62 31.85
C TYR A 408 -53.21 9.41 33.35
N ASP A 409 -52.15 9.38 34.17
CA ASP A 409 -52.32 9.30 35.62
C ASP A 409 -52.99 10.57 36.19
N SER A 410 -52.65 11.73 35.66
CA SER A 410 -53.32 13.00 35.99
C SER A 410 -54.81 12.99 35.61
N LEU A 411 -55.18 12.38 34.47
CA LEU A 411 -56.57 12.20 34.06
C LEU A 411 -57.35 11.34 35.07
N ILE A 412 -56.79 10.22 35.52
CA ILE A 412 -57.41 9.35 36.54
C ILE A 412 -57.70 10.15 37.82
N LEU A 413 -56.73 10.94 38.28
CA LEU A 413 -56.86 11.76 39.48
C LEU A 413 -57.92 12.87 39.29
N GLU A 414 -57.97 13.50 38.12
CA GLU A 414 -58.93 14.56 37.82
C GLU A 414 -60.37 14.02 37.74
N VAL A 415 -60.59 12.86 37.10
CA VAL A 415 -61.92 12.23 37.08
C VAL A 415 -62.38 11.87 38.49
N PHE A 416 -61.49 11.33 39.31
CA PHE A 416 -61.80 11.06 40.72
C PHE A 416 -62.14 12.33 41.51
N ARG A 417 -61.40 13.43 41.29
CA ARG A 417 -61.67 14.73 41.91
C ARG A 417 -63.04 15.30 41.50
N ARG A 418 -63.41 15.17 40.22
CA ARG A 418 -64.74 15.59 39.72
C ARG A 418 -65.85 14.80 40.35
N LYS A 419 -65.69 13.47 40.45
CA LYS A 419 -66.64 12.60 41.16
C LYS A 419 -66.82 13.00 42.62
N GLN A 420 -65.72 13.27 43.35
CA GLN A 420 -65.83 13.74 44.74
C GLN A 420 -66.55 15.07 44.86
N SER A 421 -66.32 15.99 43.90
CA SER A 421 -66.99 17.29 43.89
C SER A 421 -68.50 17.12 43.66
N ASP A 422 -68.89 16.26 42.73
CA ASP A 422 -70.29 15.93 42.47
C ASP A 422 -70.98 15.27 43.68
N GLU A 423 -70.32 14.30 44.33
CA GLU A 423 -70.84 13.70 45.56
C GLU A 423 -70.95 14.71 46.73
N LYS A 424 -70.03 15.67 46.82
CA LYS A 424 -70.15 16.78 47.79
C LYS A 424 -71.37 17.65 47.50
N VAL A 425 -71.60 18.02 46.23
CA VAL A 425 -72.78 18.79 45.81
C VAL A 425 -74.06 18.01 46.12
N LYS A 426 -74.14 16.74 45.74
CA LYS A 426 -75.27 15.85 46.07
C LYS A 426 -75.50 15.74 47.58
N SER A 427 -74.45 15.66 48.39
CA SER A 427 -74.58 15.62 49.85
C SER A 427 -75.10 16.94 50.41
N ILE A 428 -74.63 18.09 49.91
CA ILE A 428 -75.13 19.41 50.32
C ILE A 428 -76.61 19.51 49.93
N MET A 429 -76.95 19.10 48.72
CA MET A 429 -78.31 19.16 48.21
C MET A 429 -79.27 18.30 48.99
N ARG A 430 -78.87 17.07 49.33
CA ARG A 430 -79.64 16.17 50.19
C ARG A 430 -79.92 16.79 51.55
N LYS A 431 -78.90 17.41 52.17
CA LYS A 431 -79.06 18.13 53.44
C LYS A 431 -79.98 19.34 53.30
N ALA A 432 -79.87 20.10 52.20
CA ALA A 432 -80.73 21.25 51.95
C ALA A 432 -82.20 20.85 51.78
N VAL A 433 -82.48 19.80 51.00
CA VAL A 433 -83.83 19.24 50.83
C VAL A 433 -84.38 18.75 52.16
N GLU A 434 -83.58 18.04 52.97
CA GLU A 434 -83.99 17.60 54.31
C GLU A 434 -84.33 18.78 55.24
N GLN A 435 -83.57 19.88 55.18
CA GLN A 435 -83.87 21.09 55.96
C GLN A 435 -85.13 21.82 55.46
N ILE A 436 -85.35 21.87 54.14
CA ILE A 436 -86.56 22.46 53.55
C ILE A 436 -87.79 21.66 53.96
N GLU A 437 -87.72 20.32 53.94
CA GLU A 437 -88.82 19.46 54.36
C GLU A 437 -89.15 19.66 55.84
N LYS A 438 -88.13 19.79 56.71
CA LYS A 438 -88.35 20.12 58.15
C LYS A 438 -89.08 21.45 58.34
N VAL A 439 -88.74 22.48 57.57
CA VAL A 439 -89.44 23.78 57.62
C VAL A 439 -90.87 23.65 57.10
N TYR A 440 -91.08 22.88 56.03
CA TYR A 440 -92.40 22.58 55.48
C TYR A 440 -93.30 21.86 56.50
N GLU A 441 -92.80 20.81 57.15
CA GLU A 441 -93.51 20.07 58.19
C GLU A 441 -93.86 20.97 59.38
N ALA A 442 -92.94 21.84 59.81
CA ALA A 442 -93.18 22.79 60.88
C ALA A 442 -94.27 23.81 60.52
N ASP A 443 -94.22 24.43 59.33
CA ASP A 443 -95.25 25.37 58.84
C ASP A 443 -96.61 24.68 58.71
N MET A 444 -96.65 23.46 58.17
CA MET A 444 -97.89 22.68 58.07
C MET A 444 -98.49 22.37 59.45
N LYS A 445 -97.64 22.06 60.44
CA LYS A 445 -98.07 21.83 61.82
C LYS A 445 -98.64 23.10 62.47
N GLU A 446 -97.99 24.24 62.28
CA GLU A 446 -98.48 25.54 62.79
C GLU A 446 -99.80 25.96 62.12
N ARG A 447 -99.92 25.79 60.80
CA ARG A 447 -101.17 26.06 60.07
C ARG A 447 -102.32 25.15 60.50
N GLU A 448 -102.02 23.89 60.75
CA GLU A 448 -103.00 22.94 61.28
C GLU A 448 -103.41 23.32 62.71
N GLY A 449 -102.46 23.70 63.57
CA GLY A 449 -102.76 24.24 64.91
C GLY A 449 -103.65 25.48 64.84
N PHE A 450 -103.31 26.46 63.99
CA PHE A 450 -104.12 27.64 63.74
C PHE A 450 -105.53 27.27 63.25
N ARG A 451 -105.65 26.31 62.32
CA ARG A 451 -106.93 25.83 61.80
C ARG A 451 -107.79 25.21 62.90
N VAL A 452 -107.20 24.45 63.80
CA VAL A 452 -107.90 23.86 64.96
C VAL A 452 -108.37 24.93 65.94
N ASP A 453 -107.53 25.92 66.23
CA ASP A 453 -107.81 26.92 67.27
C ASP A 453 -108.86 27.96 66.86
N VAL A 454 -108.84 28.41 65.60
CA VAL A 454 -109.69 29.53 65.15
C VAL A 454 -110.54 29.24 63.90
N GLY A 455 -110.39 28.06 63.28
CA GLY A 455 -111.01 27.74 61.99
C GLY A 455 -112.55 27.77 62.01
N ASP A 456 -113.19 27.37 63.11
CA ASP A 456 -114.65 27.37 63.26
C ASP A 456 -115.26 28.79 63.27
N TYR A 457 -114.42 29.81 63.54
CA TYR A 457 -114.82 31.21 63.63
C TYR A 457 -114.40 32.04 62.40
N LEU A 458 -113.72 31.43 61.43
CA LEU A 458 -113.17 32.10 60.25
C LEU A 458 -113.96 31.71 58.98
N PRO A 459 -114.70 32.65 58.38
CA PRO A 459 -115.35 32.43 57.09
C PRO A 459 -114.32 32.08 56.00
N VAL A 460 -114.60 31.05 55.20
CA VAL A 460 -113.68 30.50 54.19
C VAL A 460 -113.35 31.51 53.08
N ASP A 461 -114.19 32.53 52.89
CA ASP A 461 -114.05 33.59 51.89
C ASP A 461 -113.19 34.78 52.33
N LEU A 462 -112.86 34.90 53.63
CA LEU A 462 -112.01 35.99 54.14
C LEU A 462 -110.62 35.97 53.51
N TRP A 463 -110.02 34.77 53.40
CA TRP A 463 -108.79 34.55 52.66
C TRP A 463 -108.77 33.16 52.01
N PRO A 464 -108.90 33.05 50.67
CA PRO A 464 -108.92 31.77 49.96
C PRO A 464 -107.65 30.91 50.10
N GLY A 465 -106.57 31.49 50.65
CA GLY A 465 -105.31 30.80 50.90
C GLY A 465 -105.25 30.04 52.23
N VAL A 466 -106.20 30.26 53.15
CA VAL A 466 -106.15 29.71 54.51
C VAL A 466 -106.12 28.18 54.54
N ASN A 467 -106.77 27.53 53.56
CA ASN A 467 -106.80 26.07 53.42
C ASN A 467 -105.83 25.53 52.35
N LYS A 468 -104.96 26.37 51.77
CA LYS A 468 -103.99 25.92 50.78
C LYS A 468 -102.75 25.32 51.48
N PRO A 469 -102.23 24.17 51.00
CA PRO A 469 -100.98 23.62 51.52
C PRO A 469 -99.83 24.60 51.29
N ALA A 470 -98.78 24.48 52.10
CA ALA A 470 -97.55 25.23 51.90
C ALA A 470 -96.93 24.91 50.52
N ARG A 471 -96.12 25.85 50.01
CA ARG A 471 -95.44 25.65 48.72
C ARG A 471 -94.36 24.57 48.88
N ARG A 472 -94.29 23.65 47.92
CA ARG A 472 -93.20 22.66 47.81
C ARG A 472 -92.12 23.16 46.87
N TRP A 473 -90.88 22.78 47.16
CA TRP A 473 -89.71 23.11 46.37
C TRP A 473 -89.02 21.81 45.96
N ASP A 474 -88.90 21.59 44.66
CA ASP A 474 -88.15 20.48 44.08
C ASP A 474 -86.96 21.02 43.31
N PHE A 475 -85.85 20.29 43.36
CA PHE A 475 -84.64 20.67 42.66
C PHE A 475 -84.23 19.56 41.70
N VAL A 476 -83.98 19.94 40.45
CA VAL A 476 -83.62 19.01 39.38
C VAL A 476 -82.24 19.41 38.86
N PRO A 477 -81.30 18.47 38.69
CA PRO A 477 -80.04 18.74 38.01
C PRO A 477 -80.30 19.30 36.61
N LEU A 478 -79.60 20.37 36.25
CA LEU A 478 -79.62 20.87 34.88
C LEU A 478 -78.68 20.02 34.04
N GLU A 479 -79.23 19.08 33.28
CA GLU A 479 -78.49 18.38 32.23
C GLU A 479 -78.50 19.28 30.97
N GLU A 480 -77.41 20.02 30.74
CA GLU A 480 -77.18 20.61 29.41
C GLU A 480 -77.00 19.47 28.39
N LYS A 481 -77.69 19.57 27.24
CA LYS A 481 -77.78 18.53 26.21
C LYS A 481 -76.42 18.03 25.69
N ASP A 482 -75.33 18.77 25.90
CA ASP A 482 -73.98 18.41 25.47
C ASP A 482 -73.20 17.57 26.51
N TRP A 483 -73.72 17.40 27.73
CA TRP A 483 -73.18 16.50 28.77
C TRP A 483 -73.91 15.16 28.85
N ALA A 484 -74.67 14.79 27.81
CA ALA A 484 -75.32 13.48 27.70
C ALA A 484 -74.34 12.30 27.49
N VAL A 485 -73.09 12.41 27.93
CA VAL A 485 -72.25 11.26 28.22
C VAL A 485 -72.55 10.89 29.66
N GLY A 486 -73.12 9.70 29.85
CA GLY A 486 -73.70 9.23 31.12
C GLY A 486 -72.83 9.46 32.37
N SER A 487 -73.48 9.37 33.53
CA SER A 487 -72.93 9.43 34.89
C SER A 487 -71.39 9.37 34.99
N MET A 488 -70.78 10.34 35.68
CA MET A 488 -69.32 10.43 35.90
C MET A 488 -68.69 9.04 36.14
N PRO A 489 -67.63 8.67 35.38
CA PRO A 489 -67.03 7.35 35.44
C PRO A 489 -66.70 6.90 36.87
N VAL A 490 -67.10 5.68 37.22
CA VAL A 490 -66.80 5.11 38.53
C VAL A 490 -65.47 4.38 38.46
N LEU A 491 -64.42 5.05 38.94
CA LEU A 491 -63.09 4.48 39.07
C LEU A 491 -62.94 3.66 40.36
N ASP A 492 -62.20 2.55 40.27
CA ASP A 492 -61.79 1.77 41.44
C ASP A 492 -60.80 2.59 42.28
N ARG A 493 -60.93 2.50 43.61
CA ARG A 493 -60.06 3.17 44.56
C ARG A 493 -58.60 2.72 44.45
N THR A 494 -58.37 1.45 44.13
CA THR A 494 -57.02 0.88 43.96
C THR A 494 -56.26 1.54 42.81
N VAL A 495 -56.95 1.79 41.69
CA VAL A 495 -56.43 2.48 40.50
C VAL A 495 -56.06 3.92 40.83
N VAL A 496 -56.94 4.64 41.53
CA VAL A 496 -56.71 6.04 41.95
C VAL A 496 -55.52 6.14 42.91
N GLU A 497 -55.42 5.21 43.87
CA GLU A 497 -54.30 5.17 44.81
C GLU A 497 -52.97 4.83 44.11
N ALA A 498 -52.99 3.96 43.10
CA ALA A 498 -51.82 3.65 42.28
C ALA A 498 -51.37 4.83 41.43
N ALA A 499 -52.30 5.50 40.73
CA ALA A 499 -52.02 6.72 39.97
C ALA A 499 -51.46 7.84 40.88
N GLY A 500 -52.08 8.06 42.04
CA GLY A 500 -51.59 9.03 43.02
C GLY A 500 -50.23 8.66 43.65
N ARG A 501 -49.88 7.37 43.71
CA ARG A 501 -48.53 6.95 44.13
C ARG A 501 -47.49 7.29 43.07
N ARG A 502 -47.77 6.96 41.80
CA ARG A 502 -46.88 7.27 40.66
C ARG A 502 -46.67 8.78 40.50
N ASP A 503 -47.73 9.58 40.62
CA ASP A 503 -47.64 11.04 40.56
C ASP A 503 -46.74 11.62 41.66
N ARG A 504 -46.91 11.18 42.91
CA ARG A 504 -46.04 11.59 44.03
C ARG A 504 -44.59 11.13 43.86
N GLU A 505 -44.37 9.94 43.31
CA GLU A 505 -43.02 9.45 43.01
C GLU A 505 -42.33 10.30 41.94
N ARG A 506 -43.04 10.73 40.90
CA ARG A 506 -42.52 11.65 39.88
C ARG A 506 -42.19 13.03 40.43
N GLN A 507 -43.08 13.61 41.24
CA GLN A 507 -42.83 14.89 41.92
C GLN A 507 -41.59 14.84 42.83
N ARG A 508 -41.31 13.69 43.46
CA ARG A 508 -40.09 13.50 44.28
C ARG A 508 -38.83 13.38 43.44
N ARG A 509 -38.92 12.89 42.20
CA ARG A 509 -37.77 12.75 41.29
C ARG A 509 -37.43 14.04 40.55
N GLY A 510 -38.34 15.03 40.54
CA GLY A 510 -38.15 16.30 39.85
C GLY A 510 -38.53 16.26 38.37
N ASP A 511 -39.24 15.22 37.93
CA ASP A 511 -39.69 15.01 36.55
C ASP A 511 -41.05 15.68 36.25
N ALA A 512 -41.40 16.75 36.98
CA ALA A 512 -42.71 17.40 36.93
C ALA A 512 -42.75 18.63 36.02
#